data_AF-A0A439NZZ9-F1
#
_entry.id   AF-A0A439NZZ9-F1
#
_cell.length_a   1.000
_cell.length_b   1.000
_cell.length_c   1.000
_cell.angle_alpha   90.00
_cell.angle_beta   90.00
_cell.angle_gamma   90.00
#
_symmetry.space_group_name_H-M   'P 1'
#
loop_
_entity.id
_entity.type
_entity.pdbx_description
1 polymer ?
#
loop_
_entity_poly.entity_id
_entity_poly.type
_entity_poly.pdbx_seq_one_letter_code
_entity_poly.pdbx_strand_id
1 'polypeptide(L)'
;MCGSYFASVFVLAPQPLLIRLGTLLGDMVPVSVHQKHREPDTWKWLPDQPRIAYEVNEYGGRKDVPVALKLALSATVNDDRITSVLGENTAIWSITCDQPGNDIMRRKDDLAAYKRLLRDLFNRIKAYHGEGVLLHVFPAVPASVAVETGRVWMPKADLAMKLYDQNRTAQAFVPTITIG
;
A
#
# COMPACT_ATOMS: atom_id res chain seq x y z
N MET A 1 17.76 -30.47 9.16
CA MET A 1 17.05 -29.43 9.94
C MET A 1 17.27 -28.10 9.24
N CYS A 2 16.31 -27.60 8.46
CA CYS A 2 16.39 -26.27 7.87
C CYS A 2 16.00 -25.27 8.97
N GLY A 3 16.91 -24.40 9.39
CA GLY A 3 16.63 -23.41 10.42
C GLY A 3 15.49 -22.50 9.95
N SER A 4 14.44 -22.38 10.74
CA SER A 4 13.40 -21.40 10.50
C SER A 4 13.99 -20.01 10.72
N TYR A 5 14.40 -19.33 9.64
CA TYR A 5 14.84 -17.95 9.72
C TYR A 5 13.62 -17.05 9.95
N PHE A 6 13.70 -16.19 10.95
CA PHE A 6 12.70 -15.18 11.26
C PHE A 6 13.36 -13.81 11.25
N ALA A 7 12.72 -12.83 10.63
CA ALA A 7 13.22 -11.45 10.64
C ALA A 7 12.28 -10.52 11.40
N SER A 8 12.86 -9.56 12.11
CA SER A 8 12.13 -8.40 12.64
C SER A 8 12.61 -7.17 11.88
N VAL A 9 11.67 -6.45 11.26
CA VAL A 9 11.98 -5.27 10.44
C VAL A 9 11.39 -4.04 11.09
N PHE A 10 12.25 -3.11 11.49
CA PHE A 10 11.90 -1.83 12.10
C PHE A 10 11.93 -0.76 11.02
N VAL A 11 10.75 -0.27 10.64
CA VAL A 11 10.57 0.49 9.40
C VAL A 11 10.63 2.00 9.63
N LEU A 12 11.59 2.64 8.97
CA LEU A 12 11.74 4.10 8.93
C LEU A 12 12.39 4.51 7.61
N ALA A 13 11.59 4.70 6.56
CA ALA A 13 12.06 5.16 5.26
C ALA A 13 10.87 5.73 4.44
N PRO A 14 11.13 6.42 3.31
CA PRO A 14 10.11 6.79 2.34
C PRO A 14 9.28 5.58 1.86
N GLN A 15 7.99 5.81 1.60
CA GLN A 15 7.03 4.74 1.29
C GLN A 15 7.44 3.90 0.07
N PRO A 16 7.93 4.46 -1.06
CA PRO A 16 8.36 3.65 -2.19
C PRO A 16 9.49 2.67 -1.86
N LEU A 17 10.45 3.09 -1.02
CA LEU A 17 11.56 2.24 -0.60
C LEU A 17 11.09 1.12 0.34
N LEU A 18 10.13 1.41 1.23
CA LEU A 18 9.52 0.40 2.09
C LEU A 18 8.71 -0.63 1.29
N ILE A 19 7.95 -0.19 0.29
CA ILE A 19 7.25 -1.10 -0.63
C ILE A 19 8.27 -1.97 -1.37
N ARG A 20 9.34 -1.38 -1.93
CA ARG A 20 10.40 -2.16 -2.60
C ARG A 20 11.05 -3.16 -1.65
N LEU A 21 11.38 -2.75 -0.42
CA LEU A 21 11.88 -3.66 0.62
C LEU A 21 10.91 -4.82 0.85
N GLY A 22 9.61 -4.55 0.95
CA GLY A 22 8.58 -5.58 1.07
C GLY A 22 8.66 -6.62 -0.05
N THR A 23 8.79 -6.18 -1.30
CA THR A 23 8.91 -7.13 -2.44
C THR A 23 10.17 -7.99 -2.38
N LEU A 24 11.26 -7.48 -1.80
CA LEU A 24 12.52 -8.22 -1.65
C LEU A 24 12.47 -9.23 -0.49
N LEU A 25 11.68 -8.95 0.55
CA LEU A 25 11.46 -9.87 1.67
C LEU A 25 10.53 -11.02 1.28
N GLY A 26 9.57 -10.77 0.38
CA GLY A 26 8.54 -11.71 -0.02
C GLY A 26 7.63 -12.15 1.14
N ASP A 27 6.85 -13.20 0.90
CA ASP A 27 5.91 -13.78 1.89
C ASP A 27 6.39 -15.12 2.47
N MET A 28 7.41 -15.75 1.88
CA MET A 28 7.94 -17.05 2.32
C MET A 28 8.65 -16.98 3.67
N VAL A 29 9.37 -15.89 3.96
CA VAL A 29 10.09 -15.73 5.24
C VAL A 29 9.13 -15.16 6.28
N PRO A 30 9.00 -15.79 7.47
CA PRO A 30 8.32 -15.18 8.60
C PRO A 30 8.99 -13.86 8.98
N VAL A 31 8.29 -12.74 8.77
CA VAL A 31 8.77 -11.41 9.14
C VAL A 31 7.76 -10.69 10.00
N SER A 32 8.21 -10.17 11.14
CA SER A 32 7.46 -9.21 11.94
C SER A 32 7.87 -7.78 11.58
N VAL A 33 6.93 -7.01 11.08
CA VAL A 33 7.12 -5.59 10.78
C VAL A 33 6.76 -4.76 12.02
N HIS A 34 7.60 -3.80 12.36
CA HIS A 34 7.44 -2.88 13.49
C HIS A 34 7.53 -1.45 12.97
N GLN A 35 6.51 -0.64 13.27
CA GLN A 35 6.53 0.79 12.97
C GLN A 35 6.81 1.61 14.22
N LYS A 36 7.41 2.79 14.02
CA LYS A 36 7.61 3.77 15.08
C LYS A 36 6.31 4.52 15.34
N HIS A 37 5.82 4.46 16.57
CA HIS A 37 4.79 5.36 17.10
C HIS A 37 5.45 6.61 17.69
N ARG A 38 4.81 7.77 17.48
CA ARG A 38 5.28 9.06 18.01
C ARG A 38 4.76 9.32 19.42
N GLU A 39 3.51 8.94 19.69
CA GLU A 39 2.83 9.20 20.96
C GLU A 39 2.06 7.95 21.44
N PRO A 40 2.59 7.21 22.44
CA PRO A 40 3.92 7.34 23.03
C PRO A 40 5.05 6.92 22.07
N ASP A 41 6.27 7.40 22.33
CA ASP A 41 7.45 7.07 21.53
C ASP A 41 7.84 5.59 21.72
N THR A 42 7.37 4.71 20.84
CA THR A 42 7.61 3.26 20.95
C THR A 42 7.60 2.52 19.62
N TRP A 43 8.05 1.27 19.62
CA TRP A 43 7.94 0.32 18.50
C TRP A 43 6.96 -0.82 18.81
N LYS A 44 6.35 -0.78 20.00
CA LYS A 44 5.34 -1.74 20.42
C LYS A 44 4.02 -1.40 19.75
N TRP A 45 3.27 -2.44 19.38
CA TRP A 45 1.88 -2.28 18.98
C TRP A 45 1.04 -1.80 20.17
N LEU A 46 0.11 -0.89 19.92
CA LEU A 46 -0.70 -0.20 20.92
C LEU A 46 -2.18 -0.49 20.64
N PRO A 47 -2.72 -1.66 21.01
CA PRO A 47 -4.10 -2.04 20.70
C PRO A 47 -5.13 -1.33 21.58
N ASP A 48 -5.01 -0.01 21.72
CA ASP A 48 -5.76 0.87 22.62
C ASP A 48 -6.84 1.72 21.92
N GLN A 49 -6.93 1.63 20.58
CA GLN A 49 -7.96 2.30 19.78
C GLN A 49 -8.88 1.29 19.08
N PRO A 50 -10.10 1.63 18.63
CA PRO A 50 -10.95 0.73 17.85
C PRO A 50 -10.26 0.16 16.61
N ARG A 51 -10.79 -0.93 16.06
CA ARG A 51 -10.33 -1.49 14.77
C ARG A 51 -10.55 -0.47 13.66
N ILE A 52 -9.67 -0.48 12.66
CA ILE A 52 -9.84 0.38 11.48
C ILE A 52 -11.05 -0.11 10.67
N ALA A 53 -11.99 0.81 10.42
CA ALA A 53 -13.04 0.62 9.42
C ALA A 53 -12.46 0.93 8.04
N TYR A 54 -12.03 -0.12 7.34
CA TYR A 54 -11.54 0.00 5.97
C TYR A 54 -12.70 0.16 4.99
N GLU A 55 -12.49 1.02 4.00
CA GLU A 55 -13.36 1.16 2.84
C GLU A 55 -12.57 0.76 1.60
N VAL A 56 -13.17 -0.11 0.79
CA VAL A 56 -12.61 -0.53 -0.50
C VAL A 56 -13.54 -0.01 -1.59
N ASN A 57 -13.02 0.87 -2.45
CA ASN A 57 -13.78 1.34 -3.61
C ASN A 57 -13.24 0.66 -4.87
N GLU A 58 -14.16 0.07 -5.63
CA GLU A 58 -13.90 -0.58 -6.90
C GLU A 58 -14.30 0.31 -8.06
N TYR A 59 -13.57 0.18 -9.17
CA TYR A 59 -13.86 0.92 -10.38
C TYR A 59 -14.74 0.09 -11.32
N GLY A 60 -15.86 0.65 -11.75
CA GLY A 60 -16.84 -0.02 -12.64
C GLY A 60 -16.91 0.54 -14.07
N GLY A 61 -15.99 1.41 -14.47
CA GLY A 61 -16.00 2.06 -15.78
C GLY A 61 -15.26 1.29 -16.87
N ARG A 62 -14.77 1.99 -17.90
CA ARG A 62 -14.08 1.37 -19.04
C ARG A 62 -12.83 0.59 -18.61
N LYS A 63 -12.59 -0.56 -19.23
CA LYS A 63 -11.41 -1.39 -18.92
C LYS A 63 -10.10 -0.82 -19.48
N ASP A 64 -10.17 -0.21 -20.66
CA ASP A 64 -8.99 0.27 -21.40
C ASP A 64 -8.67 1.73 -21.04
N VAL A 65 -8.22 1.93 -19.81
CA VAL A 65 -7.80 3.21 -19.22
C VAL A 65 -6.63 3.00 -18.27
N PRO A 66 -5.80 4.03 -17.97
CA PRO A 66 -4.80 3.96 -16.91
C PRO A 66 -5.40 3.47 -15.59
N VAL A 67 -4.69 2.60 -14.88
CA VAL A 67 -5.17 1.96 -13.64
C VAL A 67 -4.39 2.48 -12.45
N ALA A 68 -5.08 3.12 -11.52
CA ALA A 68 -4.52 3.65 -10.29
C ALA A 68 -5.01 2.86 -9.07
N LEU A 69 -4.10 2.58 -8.14
CA LEU A 69 -4.41 2.12 -6.80
C LEU A 69 -4.06 3.22 -5.80
N LYS A 70 -5.09 3.81 -5.20
CA LYS A 70 -5.00 4.79 -4.13
C LYS A 70 -5.00 4.08 -2.77
N LEU A 71 -3.93 4.25 -2.00
CA LEU A 71 -3.86 3.74 -0.63
C LEU A 71 -3.82 4.94 0.33
N ALA A 72 -4.93 5.29 0.95
CA ALA A 72 -5.05 6.52 1.74
C ALA A 72 -5.46 6.21 3.19
N LEU A 73 -4.47 5.84 4.01
CA LEU A 73 -4.65 5.47 5.42
C LEU A 73 -3.96 6.45 6.37
N SER A 74 -2.85 7.07 5.98
CA SER A 74 -2.14 8.05 6.82
C SER A 74 -2.58 9.50 6.57
N ALA A 75 -3.20 9.76 5.41
CA ALA A 75 -3.76 11.05 5.04
C ALA A 75 -4.80 10.87 3.93
N THR A 76 -5.73 11.81 3.82
CA THR A 76 -6.68 11.88 2.70
C THR A 76 -5.95 12.17 1.40
N VAL A 77 -6.31 11.44 0.33
CA VAL A 77 -5.85 11.69 -1.04
C VAL A 77 -7.09 11.85 -1.91
N ASN A 78 -7.28 13.06 -2.44
CA ASN A 78 -8.35 13.36 -3.38
C ASN A 78 -8.01 12.82 -4.78
N ASP A 79 -9.02 12.45 -5.55
CA ASP A 79 -8.85 11.79 -6.85
C ASP A 79 -8.27 12.73 -7.91
N ASP A 80 -8.52 14.03 -7.82
CA ASP A 80 -7.94 15.07 -8.69
C ASP A 80 -6.40 15.06 -8.65
N ARG A 81 -5.81 14.68 -7.50
CA ARG A 81 -4.35 14.55 -7.35
C ARG A 81 -3.78 13.36 -8.12
N ILE A 82 -4.61 12.37 -8.44
CA ILE A 82 -4.27 11.19 -9.23
C ILE A 82 -4.55 11.47 -10.71
N THR A 83 -5.71 12.03 -11.04
CA THR A 83 -6.07 12.36 -12.43
C THR A 83 -5.20 13.47 -13.01
N SER A 84 -4.67 14.40 -12.21
CA SER A 84 -3.67 15.37 -12.67
C SER A 84 -2.35 14.71 -13.14
N VAL A 85 -2.07 13.47 -12.72
CA VAL A 85 -0.88 12.71 -13.11
C VAL A 85 -1.17 11.73 -14.25
N LEU A 86 -2.35 11.09 -14.25
CA LEU A 86 -2.68 10.00 -15.18
C LEU A 86 -3.73 10.38 -16.23
N GLY A 87 -4.34 11.55 -16.12
CA GLY A 87 -5.46 12.02 -16.93
C GLY A 87 -6.83 11.76 -16.30
N GLU A 88 -7.82 12.51 -16.74
CA GLU A 88 -9.21 12.45 -16.24
C GLU A 88 -9.87 11.07 -16.43
N ASN A 89 -9.47 10.34 -17.47
CA ASN A 89 -9.98 9.00 -17.74
C ASN A 89 -9.11 7.94 -17.06
N THR A 90 -9.03 7.96 -15.72
CA THR A 90 -8.25 6.98 -14.93
C THR A 90 -9.18 6.09 -14.10
N ALA A 91 -8.94 4.78 -14.12
CA ALA A 91 -9.59 3.83 -13.22
C ALA A 91 -8.96 3.91 -11.83
N ILE A 92 -9.67 4.50 -10.85
CA ILE A 92 -9.18 4.64 -9.48
C ILE A 92 -9.81 3.55 -8.61
N TRP A 93 -8.99 2.59 -8.20
CA TRP A 93 -9.28 1.62 -7.15
C TRP A 93 -8.69 2.13 -5.83
N SER A 94 -9.31 1.84 -4.70
CA SER A 94 -8.78 2.36 -3.43
C SER A 94 -9.00 1.49 -2.20
N ILE A 95 -8.08 1.64 -1.25
CA ILE A 95 -8.26 1.27 0.15
C ILE A 95 -8.11 2.54 0.98
N THR A 96 -9.18 2.92 1.67
CA THR A 96 -9.28 4.11 2.52
C THR A 96 -9.82 3.73 3.90
N CYS A 97 -9.95 4.74 4.77
CA CYS A 97 -10.60 4.62 6.07
C CYS A 97 -11.25 5.96 6.43
N ASP A 98 -12.24 5.93 7.32
CA ASP A 98 -12.99 7.12 7.76
C ASP A 98 -12.08 8.23 8.34
N GLN A 99 -11.12 7.84 9.19
CA GLN A 99 -10.23 8.78 9.88
C GLN A 99 -8.76 8.49 9.59
N PRO A 100 -8.23 8.89 8.42
CA PRO A 100 -6.84 8.64 8.08
C PRO A 100 -5.90 9.43 9.00
N GLY A 101 -4.78 8.83 9.37
CA GLY A 101 -3.81 9.46 10.25
C GLY A 101 -2.48 8.73 10.34
N ASN A 102 -1.40 9.47 10.57
CA ASN A 102 -0.03 8.93 10.63
C ASN A 102 0.13 7.79 11.66
N ASP A 103 -0.72 7.78 12.68
CA ASP A 103 -0.66 6.83 13.79
C ASP A 103 -1.86 5.87 13.83
N ILE A 104 -2.63 5.75 12.74
CA ILE A 104 -3.83 4.91 12.69
C ILE A 104 -3.54 3.41 12.89
N MET A 105 -2.38 2.95 12.43
CA MET A 105 -2.02 1.53 12.38
C MET A 105 -1.44 1.06 13.72
N ARG A 106 -2.29 0.84 14.73
CA ARG A 106 -1.85 0.49 16.09
C ARG A 106 -2.06 -0.98 16.48
N ARG A 107 -2.76 -1.76 15.65
CA ARG A 107 -3.02 -3.20 15.88
C ARG A 107 -2.42 -4.06 14.78
N LYS A 108 -1.79 -5.19 15.17
CA LYS A 108 -1.37 -6.23 14.23
C LYS A 108 -2.54 -6.80 13.41
N ASP A 109 -3.71 -6.90 14.04
CA ASP A 109 -4.93 -7.41 13.39
C ASP A 109 -5.40 -6.51 12.26
N ASP A 110 -5.28 -5.18 12.40
CA ASP A 110 -5.66 -4.24 11.35
C ASP A 110 -4.68 -4.33 10.18
N LEU A 111 -3.38 -4.46 10.45
CA LEU A 111 -2.38 -4.75 9.41
C LEU A 111 -2.69 -6.06 8.68
N ALA A 112 -3.09 -7.11 9.41
CA ALA A 112 -3.50 -8.38 8.81
C ALA A 112 -4.78 -8.25 7.97
N ALA A 113 -5.74 -7.43 8.40
CA ALA A 113 -6.95 -7.12 7.64
C ALA A 113 -6.62 -6.38 6.33
N TYR A 114 -5.77 -5.35 6.41
CA TYR A 114 -5.26 -4.64 5.24
C TYR A 114 -4.64 -5.60 4.21
N LYS A 115 -3.79 -6.54 4.64
CA LYS A 115 -3.14 -7.49 3.73
C LYS A 115 -4.13 -8.38 2.98
N ARG A 116 -5.21 -8.80 3.64
CA ARG A 116 -6.28 -9.58 2.99
C ARG A 116 -6.99 -8.73 1.95
N LEU A 117 -7.41 -7.51 2.32
CA LEU A 117 -8.07 -6.58 1.42
C LEU A 117 -7.22 -6.26 0.19
N LEU A 118 -5.92 -5.98 0.39
CA LEU A 118 -5.01 -5.67 -0.70
C LEU A 118 -4.80 -6.85 -1.65
N ARG A 119 -4.63 -8.07 -1.11
CA ARG A 119 -4.47 -9.27 -1.93
C ARG A 119 -5.69 -9.50 -2.81
N ASP A 120 -6.88 -9.38 -2.23
CA ASP A 120 -8.14 -9.53 -2.96
C ASP A 120 -8.28 -8.44 -4.02
N LEU A 121 -7.90 -7.20 -3.69
CA LEU A 121 -7.97 -6.06 -4.60
C LEU A 121 -6.98 -6.19 -5.77
N PHE A 122 -5.75 -6.64 -5.55
CA PHE A 122 -4.80 -6.93 -6.64
C PHE A 122 -5.38 -7.96 -7.62
N ASN A 123 -5.98 -9.04 -7.09
CA ASN A 123 -6.61 -10.06 -7.92
C ASN A 123 -7.80 -9.48 -8.72
N ARG A 124 -8.67 -8.68 -8.09
CA ARG A 124 -9.82 -8.05 -8.76
C ARG A 124 -9.39 -7.07 -9.84
N ILE A 125 -8.41 -6.21 -9.57
CA ILE A 125 -7.86 -5.26 -10.55
C ILE A 125 -7.34 -6.00 -11.78
N LYS A 126 -6.52 -7.03 -11.58
CA LYS A 126 -5.97 -7.86 -12.66
C LYS A 126 -7.08 -8.57 -13.45
N ALA A 127 -8.05 -9.17 -12.77
CA ALA A 127 -9.17 -9.83 -13.42
C ALA A 127 -10.04 -8.86 -14.24
N TYR A 128 -10.17 -7.61 -13.79
CA TYR A 128 -10.97 -6.60 -14.47
C TYR A 128 -10.28 -6.03 -15.72
N HIS A 129 -9.00 -5.65 -15.59
CA HIS A 129 -8.23 -4.91 -16.60
C HIS A 129 -7.32 -5.79 -17.47
N GLY A 130 -7.03 -7.04 -17.08
CA GLY A 130 -6.14 -7.97 -17.80
C GLY A 130 -4.67 -7.90 -17.34
N GLU A 131 -3.85 -8.87 -17.75
CA GLU A 131 -2.48 -9.06 -17.25
C GLU A 131 -1.45 -8.04 -17.78
N GLY A 132 -1.73 -7.42 -18.93
CA GLY A 132 -0.79 -6.53 -19.61
C GLY A 132 -0.76 -5.09 -19.09
N VAL A 133 -1.49 -4.77 -18.02
CA VAL A 133 -1.64 -3.40 -17.53
C VAL A 133 -0.64 -3.06 -16.43
N LEU A 134 -0.16 -1.81 -16.42
CA LEU A 134 0.68 -1.28 -15.36
C LEU A 134 -0.20 -0.69 -14.25
N LEU A 135 0.00 -1.14 -13.01
CA LEU A 135 -0.70 -0.61 -11.86
C LEU A 135 0.04 0.60 -11.26
N HIS A 136 -0.55 1.78 -11.33
CA HIS A 136 0.02 3.01 -10.75
C HIS A 136 -0.39 3.14 -9.28
N VAL A 137 0.54 2.97 -8.34
CA VAL A 137 0.26 2.95 -6.90
C VAL A 137 0.59 4.30 -6.27
N PHE A 138 -0.40 4.91 -5.61
CA PHE A 138 -0.32 6.19 -4.92
C PHE A 138 -0.47 5.98 -3.41
N PRO A 139 0.64 5.74 -2.69
CA PRO A 139 0.61 5.44 -1.28
C PRO A 139 0.62 6.73 -0.43
N ALA A 140 -0.32 6.79 0.52
CA ALA A 140 -0.34 7.65 1.68
C ALA A 140 -0.69 6.75 2.88
N VAL A 141 0.29 5.96 3.31
CA VAL A 141 0.08 4.91 4.31
C VAL A 141 1.13 4.92 5.43
N PRO A 142 0.81 4.35 6.62
CA PRO A 142 1.81 4.09 7.66
C PRO A 142 2.95 3.20 7.17
N ALA A 143 4.13 3.33 7.80
CA ALA A 143 5.34 2.64 7.35
C ALA A 143 5.19 1.10 7.32
N SER A 144 4.48 0.51 8.30
CA SER A 144 4.25 -0.95 8.31
C SER A 144 3.39 -1.41 7.14
N VAL A 145 2.37 -0.62 6.79
CA VAL A 145 1.49 -0.85 5.65
C VAL A 145 2.30 -0.81 4.37
N ALA A 146 3.19 0.18 4.19
CA ALA A 146 4.04 0.29 3.00
C ALA A 146 4.89 -0.97 2.78
N VAL A 147 5.51 -1.53 3.83
CA VAL A 147 6.25 -2.79 3.70
C VAL A 147 5.32 -3.94 3.33
N GLU A 148 4.18 -4.08 4.01
CA GLU A 148 3.26 -5.16 3.73
C GLU A 148 2.59 -5.04 2.35
N THR A 149 2.43 -3.83 1.78
CA THR A 149 2.02 -3.64 0.38
C THR A 149 2.97 -4.37 -0.57
N GLY A 150 4.28 -4.21 -0.35
CA GLY A 150 5.30 -4.91 -1.13
C GLY A 150 5.34 -6.42 -0.87
N ARG A 151 5.13 -6.85 0.37
CA ARG A 151 5.16 -8.29 0.72
C ARG A 151 3.95 -9.06 0.21
N VAL A 152 2.80 -8.39 0.10
CA VAL A 152 1.57 -9.00 -0.43
C VAL A 152 1.66 -9.22 -1.94
N TRP A 153 2.43 -8.39 -2.64
CA TRP A 153 2.61 -8.49 -4.09
C TRP A 153 3.40 -9.76 -4.48
N MET A 154 2.85 -10.52 -5.42
CA MET A 154 3.39 -11.79 -5.90
C MET A 154 4.03 -11.63 -7.29
N PRO A 155 5.37 -11.80 -7.44
CA PRO A 155 6.06 -11.51 -8.69
C PRO A 155 5.57 -12.25 -9.94
N LYS A 156 4.97 -13.43 -9.76
CA LYS A 156 4.48 -14.28 -10.86
C LYS A 156 2.96 -14.20 -11.07
N ALA A 157 2.25 -13.48 -10.22
CA ALA A 157 0.79 -13.50 -10.21
C ALA A 157 0.17 -12.11 -10.27
N ASP A 158 0.82 -11.08 -9.71
CA ASP A 158 0.28 -9.73 -9.67
C ASP A 158 0.84 -8.84 -10.78
N LEU A 159 0.10 -7.78 -11.11
CA LEU A 159 0.49 -6.80 -12.12
C LEU A 159 1.80 -6.09 -11.74
N ALA A 160 2.60 -5.72 -12.75
CA ALA A 160 3.69 -4.78 -12.52
C ALA A 160 3.15 -3.47 -11.93
N MET A 161 3.90 -2.86 -11.02
CA MET A 161 3.53 -1.64 -10.32
C MET A 161 4.49 -0.49 -10.62
N LYS A 162 3.95 0.70 -10.82
CA LYS A 162 4.70 1.96 -10.75
C LYS A 162 4.35 2.69 -9.46
N LEU A 163 5.35 2.90 -8.60
CA LEU A 163 5.16 3.60 -7.33
C LEU A 163 5.30 5.11 -7.52
N TYR A 164 4.42 5.86 -6.87
CA TYR A 164 4.45 7.31 -6.81
C TYR A 164 4.80 7.77 -5.39
N ASP A 165 5.39 8.96 -5.28
CA ASP A 165 5.64 9.60 -3.98
C ASP A 165 5.22 11.07 -4.02
N GLN A 166 4.79 11.58 -2.88
CA GLN A 166 4.43 12.98 -2.76
C GLN A 166 5.68 13.87 -2.76
N ASN A 167 5.88 14.62 -3.82
CA ASN A 167 6.95 15.60 -3.88
C ASN A 167 6.45 16.98 -3.40
N ARG A 168 7.06 17.51 -2.34
CA ARG A 168 6.66 18.82 -1.77
C ARG A 168 7.01 20.00 -2.69
N THR A 169 8.13 19.93 -3.41
CA THR A 169 8.58 20.99 -4.31
C THR A 169 7.72 21.07 -5.55
N ALA A 170 7.39 19.92 -6.15
CA ALA A 170 6.52 19.83 -7.32
C ALA A 170 5.02 19.90 -6.98
N GLN A 171 4.68 19.85 -5.68
CA GLN A 171 3.30 19.78 -5.17
C GLN A 171 2.43 18.66 -5.78
N ALA A 172 3.06 17.64 -6.35
CA ALA A 172 2.41 16.57 -7.09
C ALA A 172 3.00 15.21 -6.73
N PHE A 173 2.28 14.15 -7.07
CA PHE A 173 2.84 12.81 -7.07
C PHE A 173 3.82 12.66 -8.23
N VAL A 174 5.03 12.19 -7.94
CA VAL A 174 6.05 11.93 -8.95
C VAL A 174 6.33 10.43 -9.05
N PRO A 175 6.54 9.88 -10.27
CA PRO A 175 6.90 8.49 -10.45
C PRO A 175 8.28 8.20 -9.83
N THR A 176 8.40 7.06 -9.15
CA THR A 176 9.64 6.61 -8.50
C THR A 176 10.05 5.23 -9.03
N ILE A 177 9.85 4.18 -8.24
CA ILE A 177 10.29 2.81 -8.50
C ILE A 177 9.26 2.07 -9.36
N THR A 178 9.74 1.31 -10.34
CA THR A 178 8.93 0.30 -11.05
C THR A 178 9.26 -1.08 -10.48
N ILE A 179 8.24 -1.90 -10.23
CA ILE A 179 8.36 -3.27 -9.72
C ILE A 179 7.60 -4.18 -10.68
N GLY A 180 8.26 -5.19 -11.23
CA GLY A 180 7.70 -6.09 -12.25
C GLY A 180 8.82 -6.67 -13.09
#